data_AF-K1VYN1-F1
#
_entry.id   AF-K1VYN1-F1
#
_cell.length_a   1.000
_cell.length_b   1.000
_cell.length_c   1.000
_cell.angle_alpha   90.00
_cell.angle_beta   90.00
_cell.angle_gamma   90.00
#
_symmetry.space_group_name_H-M   'P 1'
#
loop_
_entity.id
_entity.type
_entity.pdbx_description
1 polymer ?
#
loop_
_entity_poly.entity_id
_entity_poly.type
_entity_poly.pdbx_seq_one_letter_code
_entity_poly.pdbx_strand_id
1 'polypeptide(L)'
;MSTSTATSTSLLNFDFNFNTSTATSLQLINLNLILNCNFNSAIAILELLSPLVFYLALLQIEICSLTRELEKKLSDKYVVFIGQRRVLPKESRKSNAKLGQKRPRSRTLSAVQDATLDDLVFPSEITGRRTRVAQDGAKLGKAYLDAKDQNLLEYKLDAFSSIYRALCGKEVVFEFPVQASD
;
A
#
# COMPACT_ATOMS: atom_id res chain seq x y z
N MET A 1 24.53 9.46 22.65
CA MET A 1 23.86 10.73 22.27
C MET A 1 23.00 10.44 21.06
N SER A 2 21.73 10.15 21.31
CA SER A 2 20.71 9.74 20.34
C SER A 2 19.87 10.95 19.93
N THR A 3 19.82 11.27 18.64
CA THR A 3 18.87 12.23 18.09
C THR A 3 18.18 11.60 16.88
N SER A 4 17.15 10.79 17.13
CA SER A 4 16.14 10.47 16.13
C SER A 4 15.02 11.49 16.27
N THR A 5 15.09 12.54 15.46
CA THR A 5 14.05 13.55 15.30
C THR A 5 12.73 12.88 14.94
N ALA A 6 11.78 12.93 15.86
CA ALA A 6 10.39 12.59 15.61
C ALA A 6 9.84 13.54 14.54
N THR A 7 9.64 13.04 13.33
CA THR A 7 8.83 13.75 12.33
C THR A 7 7.39 13.66 12.78
N SER A 8 6.92 14.76 13.36
CA SER A 8 5.55 15.05 13.74
C SER A 8 4.55 14.56 12.70
N THR A 9 3.64 13.68 13.11
CA THR A 9 2.40 13.38 12.42
C THR A 9 1.55 14.64 12.35
N SER A 10 1.70 15.44 11.28
CA SER A 10 0.77 16.51 10.98
C SER A 10 -0.49 15.89 10.38
N LEU A 11 -1.53 15.74 11.19
CA LEU A 11 -2.89 15.49 10.70
C LEU A 11 -3.34 16.76 9.96
N LEU A 12 -3.17 16.80 8.65
CA LEU A 12 -3.86 17.77 7.82
C LEU A 12 -5.28 17.24 7.61
N ASN A 13 -6.25 17.87 8.27
CA ASN A 13 -7.66 17.69 7.93
C ASN A 13 -7.86 18.32 6.54
N PHE A 14 -7.83 17.51 5.50
CA PHE A 14 -8.26 17.91 4.17
C PHE A 14 -9.78 17.76 4.10
N ASP A 15 -10.51 18.86 4.21
CA ASP A 15 -11.94 18.89 3.92
C ASP A 15 -12.13 18.73 2.40
N PHE A 16 -12.32 17.48 1.95
CA PHE A 16 -12.64 17.20 0.56
C PHE A 16 -14.11 17.53 0.29
N ASN A 17 -14.36 18.70 -0.32
CA ASN A 17 -15.67 19.07 -0.82
C ASN A 17 -15.87 18.44 -2.21
N PHE A 18 -16.37 17.19 -2.25
CA PHE A 18 -16.68 16.46 -3.48
C PHE A 18 -17.96 17.02 -4.13
N ASN A 19 -17.89 17.49 -5.38
CA ASN A 19 -19.04 18.00 -6.14
C ASN A 19 -19.96 16.86 -6.61
N THR A 20 -21.04 16.65 -5.84
CA THR A 20 -22.41 16.22 -6.21
C THR A 20 -22.60 15.30 -7.43
N SER A 21 -22.28 14.02 -7.26
CA SER A 21 -23.06 12.84 -7.74
C SER A 21 -22.57 11.54 -7.10
N THR A 22 -21.32 11.53 -6.61
CA THR A 22 -20.65 10.48 -5.82
C THR A 22 -20.77 10.69 -4.30
N ALA A 23 -21.52 11.68 -3.85
CA ALA A 23 -21.57 12.09 -2.44
C ALA A 23 -22.21 11.04 -1.50
N THR A 24 -23.03 10.12 -2.01
CA THR A 24 -23.71 9.09 -1.21
C THR A 24 -22.89 7.81 -1.04
N SER A 25 -22.00 7.45 -1.98
CA SER A 25 -21.09 6.30 -1.83
C SER A 25 -19.84 6.65 -1.01
N LEU A 26 -19.36 7.89 -1.09
CA LEU A 26 -18.14 8.35 -0.41
C LEU A 26 -18.30 8.60 1.10
N GLN A 27 -19.52 8.77 1.62
CA GLN A 27 -19.78 8.96 3.05
C GLN A 27 -19.44 7.75 3.94
N LEU A 28 -19.23 6.56 3.35
CA LEU A 28 -18.83 5.35 4.08
C LEU A 28 -17.31 5.15 4.17
N ILE A 29 -16.53 5.92 3.40
CA ILE A 29 -15.07 5.86 3.44
C ILE A 29 -14.61 6.93 4.44
N ASN A 30 -14.58 6.57 5.72
CA ASN A 30 -13.77 7.36 6.65
C ASN A 30 -12.31 7.29 6.18
N LEU A 31 -11.61 8.42 6.12
CA LEU A 31 -10.16 8.51 5.88
C LEU A 31 -9.52 9.01 7.18
N ASN A 32 -9.39 8.12 8.17
CA ASN A 32 -8.75 8.32 9.46
C ASN A 32 -7.21 8.44 9.44
N LEU A 33 -6.46 8.11 8.36
CA LEU A 33 -5.00 8.23 8.46
C LEU A 33 -4.26 8.60 7.16
N ILE A 34 -3.74 9.83 7.10
CA ILE A 34 -2.78 10.23 6.05
C ILE A 34 -1.37 9.99 6.60
N LEU A 35 -0.61 9.08 5.96
CA LEU A 35 0.83 8.95 6.22
C LEU A 35 1.58 9.77 5.18
N ASN A 36 2.07 10.94 5.62
CA ASN A 36 3.02 11.72 4.82
C ASN A 36 4.39 11.04 4.87
N CYS A 37 4.62 10.08 3.97
CA CYS A 37 5.94 9.51 3.73
C CYS A 37 6.73 10.48 2.83
N ASN A 38 7.41 11.46 3.44
CA ASN A 38 8.19 12.45 2.70
C ASN A 38 9.47 11.84 2.11
N PHE A 39 9.33 11.12 1.00
CA PHE A 39 10.41 10.75 0.10
C PHE A 39 9.96 11.09 -1.32
N ASN A 40 10.44 12.22 -1.83
CA ASN A 40 10.41 12.60 -3.25
C ASN A 40 9.05 12.55 -3.99
N SER A 41 7.95 13.00 -3.36
CA SER A 41 6.61 13.27 -3.95
C SER A 41 5.51 12.20 -3.89
N ALA A 42 5.53 11.28 -2.92
CA ALA A 42 4.41 10.34 -2.70
C ALA A 42 3.66 10.58 -1.37
N ILE A 43 2.34 10.79 -1.43
CA ILE A 43 1.44 10.88 -0.27
C ILE A 43 0.71 9.53 -0.16
N ALA A 44 0.94 8.80 0.93
CA ALA A 44 0.21 7.56 1.21
C ALA A 44 -1.07 7.90 1.98
N ILE A 45 -2.22 7.66 1.36
CA ILE A 45 -3.52 7.81 2.01
C ILE A 45 -3.95 6.43 2.49
N LEU A 46 -3.98 6.24 3.81
CA LEU A 46 -4.52 5.05 4.43
C LEU A 46 -6.04 5.23 4.47
N GLU A 47 -6.80 4.31 3.87
CA GLU A 47 -7.93 3.69 4.55
C GLU A 47 -8.53 2.50 3.81
N LEU A 48 -8.82 1.45 4.58
CA LEU A 48 -10.11 0.75 4.56
C LEU A 48 -10.25 0.06 5.92
N LEU A 49 -10.86 0.76 6.87
CA LEU A 49 -11.25 0.21 8.17
C LEU A 49 -12.75 -0.10 8.16
N SER A 50 -13.19 -1.06 7.34
CA SER A 50 -14.51 -1.67 7.54
C SER A 50 -14.59 -3.09 6.97
N PRO A 51 -15.19 -4.03 7.72
CA PRO A 51 -15.46 -5.37 7.21
C PRO A 51 -16.84 -5.35 6.54
N LEU A 52 -16.92 -5.55 5.23
CA LEU A 52 -18.06 -6.22 4.59
C LEU A 52 -17.69 -6.62 3.16
N VAL A 53 -17.85 -7.90 2.87
CA VAL A 53 -17.46 -8.66 1.68
C VAL A 53 -18.25 -8.24 0.40
N PHE A 54 -18.82 -7.03 0.35
CA PHE A 54 -19.81 -6.62 -0.67
C PHE A 54 -19.33 -5.50 -1.62
N TYR A 55 -18.23 -4.79 -1.34
CA TYR A 55 -17.84 -3.58 -2.09
C TYR A 55 -16.63 -3.73 -3.03
N LEU A 56 -16.01 -4.91 -3.11
CA LEU A 56 -14.71 -5.08 -3.80
C LEU A 56 -14.74 -4.79 -5.30
N ALA A 57 -15.84 -5.08 -6.00
CA ALA A 57 -15.96 -4.84 -7.44
C ALA A 57 -16.35 -3.38 -7.78
N LEU A 58 -17.23 -2.77 -6.99
CA LEU A 58 -17.63 -1.37 -7.18
C LEU A 58 -16.50 -0.39 -6.80
N LEU A 59 -15.64 -0.79 -5.85
CA LEU A 59 -14.46 -0.02 -5.45
C LEU A 59 -13.47 0.20 -6.60
N GLN A 60 -13.32 -0.74 -7.54
CA GLN A 60 -12.25 -0.62 -8.54
C GLN A 60 -12.42 0.58 -9.48
N ILE A 61 -13.66 0.84 -9.92
CA ILE A 61 -14.00 1.93 -10.85
C ILE A 61 -13.92 3.29 -10.13
N GLU A 62 -14.40 3.33 -8.87
CA GLU A 62 -14.38 4.56 -8.07
C GLU A 62 -12.95 4.95 -7.66
N ILE A 63 -12.09 3.99 -7.30
CA ILE A 63 -10.70 4.27 -6.87
C ILE A 63 -9.87 4.87 -8.02
N CYS A 64 -9.98 4.36 -9.24
CA CYS A 64 -9.25 4.90 -10.40
C CYS A 64 -9.62 6.34 -10.76
N SER A 65 -10.88 6.73 -10.55
CA SER A 65 -11.34 8.10 -10.80
C SER A 65 -10.94 9.03 -9.65
N LEU A 66 -11.08 8.55 -8.42
CA LEU A 66 -10.72 9.27 -7.21
C LEU A 66 -9.22 9.57 -7.13
N THR A 67 -8.35 8.59 -7.44
CA THR A 67 -6.89 8.81 -7.49
C THR A 67 -6.52 9.98 -8.40
N ARG A 68 -7.08 10.03 -9.61
CA ARG A 68 -6.81 11.10 -10.58
C ARG A 68 -7.32 12.47 -10.10
N GLU A 69 -8.48 12.51 -9.45
CA GLU A 69 -9.01 13.74 -8.87
C GLU A 69 -8.15 14.25 -7.72
N LEU A 70 -7.69 13.35 -6.85
CA LEU A 70 -6.81 13.69 -5.73
C LEU A 70 -5.44 14.16 -6.21
N GLU A 71 -4.84 13.50 -7.20
CA GLU A 71 -3.55 13.90 -7.77
C GLU A 71 -3.60 15.30 -8.37
N LYS A 72 -4.68 15.63 -9.10
CA LYS A 72 -4.92 16.99 -9.62
C LYS A 72 -5.03 18.04 -8.51
N LYS A 73 -5.61 17.68 -7.36
CA LYS A 73 -5.75 18.60 -6.22
C LYS A 73 -4.46 18.71 -5.40
N LEU A 74 -3.61 17.69 -5.42
CA LEU A 74 -2.43 17.56 -4.56
C LEU A 74 -1.11 17.91 -5.26
N SER A 75 -1.10 18.92 -6.14
CA SER A 75 0.12 19.43 -6.78
C SER A 75 0.96 18.34 -7.46
N ASP A 76 0.30 17.43 -8.18
CA ASP A 76 0.93 16.34 -8.95
C ASP A 76 1.81 15.39 -8.11
N LYS A 77 1.48 15.23 -6.83
CA LYS A 77 2.05 14.18 -5.97
C LYS A 77 1.32 12.87 -6.19
N TYR A 78 2.05 11.75 -6.11
CA TYR A 78 1.46 10.44 -6.26
C TYR A 78 0.60 10.07 -5.05
N VAL A 79 -0.61 9.60 -5.33
CA VAL A 79 -1.55 9.11 -4.31
C VAL A 79 -1.69 7.60 -4.45
N VAL A 80 -1.54 6.91 -3.31
CA VAL A 80 -1.69 5.45 -3.22
C VAL A 80 -2.57 5.11 -2.02
N PHE A 81 -3.46 4.15 -2.21
CA PHE A 81 -4.34 3.64 -1.17
C PHE A 81 -3.76 2.38 -0.54
N ILE A 82 -3.72 2.32 0.79
CA ILE A 82 -3.23 1.15 1.52
C ILE A 82 -4.23 0.82 2.64
N GLY A 83 -4.56 -0.47 2.76
CA GLY A 83 -5.38 -0.97 3.85
C GLY A 83 -4.63 -0.96 5.19
N GLN A 84 -5.26 -0.40 6.22
CA GLN A 84 -4.74 -0.45 7.59
C GLN A 84 -4.83 -1.87 8.15
N ARG A 85 -3.72 -2.61 8.13
CA ARG A 85 -3.66 -4.00 8.61
C ARG A 85 -2.91 -4.10 9.94
N ARG A 86 -3.53 -4.78 10.92
CA ARG A 86 -2.90 -5.04 12.22
C ARG A 86 -2.08 -6.34 12.20
N VAL A 87 -0.78 -6.22 12.45
CA VAL A 87 0.11 -7.38 12.64
C VAL A 87 0.06 -7.81 14.11
N LEU A 88 -0.26 -9.08 14.37
CA LEU A 88 -0.10 -9.67 15.70
C LEU A 88 1.33 -10.17 15.94
N PRO A 89 1.84 -10.27 17.16
CA PRO A 89 3.12 -10.94 17.41
C PRO A 89 3.02 -12.45 17.15
N LYS A 90 4.15 -13.10 16.83
CA LYS A 90 4.21 -14.57 16.77
C LYS A 90 4.20 -15.09 18.21
N GLU A 91 3.36 -16.10 18.46
CA GLU A 91 3.34 -16.80 19.75
C GLU A 91 4.73 -17.39 20.02
N SER A 92 5.32 -17.02 21.16
CA SER A 92 6.66 -17.41 21.59
C SER A 92 6.53 -18.19 22.89
N ARG A 93 7.40 -19.19 23.11
CA ARG A 93 7.42 -19.92 24.39
C ARG A 93 7.64 -19.01 25.61
N LYS A 94 8.24 -17.83 25.41
CA LYS A 94 8.54 -16.83 26.44
C LYS A 94 7.57 -15.63 26.44
N SER A 95 6.56 -15.60 25.57
CA SER A 95 5.63 -14.47 25.55
C SER A 95 4.64 -14.58 26.71
N ASN A 96 4.69 -13.62 27.65
CA ASN A 96 3.73 -13.50 28.75
C ASN A 96 2.28 -13.31 28.26
N ALA A 97 2.08 -12.85 27.03
CA ALA A 97 0.78 -12.79 26.39
C ALA A 97 0.35 -14.18 25.91
N LYS A 98 -0.17 -15.00 26.83
CA LYS A 98 -0.90 -16.23 26.49
C LYS A 98 -2.20 -15.82 25.81
N LEU A 99 -2.14 -15.57 24.51
CA LEU A 99 -3.31 -15.25 23.70
C LEU A 99 -4.27 -16.44 23.81
N GLY A 100 -5.47 -16.23 24.36
CA GLY A 100 -6.46 -17.30 24.55
C GLY A 100 -6.97 -17.93 23.25
N GLN A 101 -6.61 -17.34 22.10
CA GLN A 101 -6.96 -17.81 20.76
C GLN A 101 -5.73 -17.83 19.85
N LYS A 102 -5.69 -18.81 18.94
CA LYS A 102 -4.65 -18.93 17.92
C LYS A 102 -4.63 -17.69 17.03
N ARG A 103 -3.44 -17.17 16.73
CA ARG A 103 -3.29 -16.08 15.76
C ARG A 103 -3.90 -16.45 14.38
N PRO A 104 -4.81 -15.64 13.82
CA PRO A 104 -5.33 -15.84 12.47
C PRO A 104 -4.24 -15.56 11.41
N ARG A 105 -4.28 -16.30 10.30
CA ARG A 105 -3.27 -16.22 9.24
C ARG A 105 -3.22 -14.85 8.56
N SER A 106 -4.37 -14.20 8.38
CA SER A 106 -4.49 -12.84 7.81
C SER A 106 -3.73 -11.78 8.60
N ARG A 107 -3.53 -11.99 9.91
CA ARG A 107 -2.76 -11.07 10.78
C ARG A 107 -1.31 -11.50 10.92
N THR A 108 -0.77 -12.31 10.01
CA THR A 108 0.67 -12.68 9.96
C THR A 108 1.52 -11.59 9.32
N LEU A 109 2.76 -11.37 9.78
CA LEU A 109 3.64 -10.35 9.17
C LEU A 109 3.80 -10.60 7.66
N SER A 110 4.03 -11.87 7.28
CA SER A 110 4.12 -12.27 5.87
C SER A 110 2.83 -11.98 5.10
N ALA A 111 1.67 -12.42 5.61
CA ALA A 111 0.40 -12.19 4.91
C ALA A 111 0.05 -10.70 4.79
N VAL A 112 0.37 -9.88 5.80
CA VAL A 112 0.18 -8.44 5.73
C VAL A 112 1.12 -7.83 4.69
N GLN A 113 2.39 -8.22 4.66
CA GLN A 113 3.34 -7.74 3.66
C GLN A 113 2.97 -8.14 2.23
N ASP A 114 2.42 -9.35 2.05
CA ASP A 114 1.92 -9.81 0.76
C ASP A 114 0.71 -8.98 0.31
N ALA A 115 -0.25 -8.76 1.21
CA ALA A 115 -1.44 -7.96 0.90
C ALA A 115 -1.13 -6.46 0.72
N THR A 116 -0.10 -5.93 1.38
CA THR A 116 0.37 -4.55 1.15
C THR A 116 0.97 -4.39 -0.24
N LEU A 117 1.67 -5.40 -0.77
CA LEU A 117 2.15 -5.34 -2.16
C LEU A 117 1.00 -5.28 -3.16
N ASP A 118 -0.07 -6.04 -2.91
CA ASP A 118 -1.25 -6.04 -3.78
C ASP A 118 -1.99 -4.69 -3.76
N ASP A 119 -2.11 -4.06 -2.59
CA ASP A 119 -2.71 -2.71 -2.47
C ASP A 119 -1.91 -1.64 -3.21
N LEU A 120 -0.58 -1.68 -3.11
CA LEU A 120 0.29 -0.66 -3.73
C LEU A 120 0.14 -0.62 -5.25
N VAL A 121 -0.10 -1.78 -5.86
CA VAL A 121 -0.06 -1.97 -7.31
C VAL A 121 -1.44 -1.80 -7.96
N PHE A 122 -2.50 -1.58 -7.16
CA PHE A 122 -3.83 -1.32 -7.67
C PHE A 122 -3.84 -0.17 -8.69
N PRO A 123 -4.37 -0.34 -9.92
CA PRO A 123 -5.32 -1.37 -10.37
C PRO A 123 -4.73 -2.64 -11.00
N SER A 124 -3.41 -2.73 -11.17
CA SER A 124 -2.79 -3.89 -11.80
C SER A 124 -2.61 -5.04 -10.82
N GLU A 125 -2.45 -6.25 -11.36
CA GLU A 125 -2.22 -7.47 -10.58
C GLU A 125 -0.77 -7.92 -10.72
N ILE A 126 -0.23 -8.47 -9.63
CA ILE A 126 1.13 -9.02 -9.62
C ILE A 126 1.10 -10.40 -10.29
N THR A 127 1.69 -10.51 -11.48
CA THR A 127 1.77 -11.74 -12.26
C THR A 127 2.77 -12.74 -11.67
N GLY A 128 3.82 -12.24 -11.01
CA GLY A 128 4.85 -13.08 -10.42
C GLY A 128 5.66 -12.40 -9.35
N ARG A 129 6.23 -13.19 -8.44
CA ARG A 129 7.12 -12.71 -7.37
C ARG A 129 8.38 -13.57 -7.34
N ARG A 130 9.55 -12.93 -7.37
CA ARG A 130 10.85 -13.56 -7.17
C ARG A 130 11.58 -12.87 -6.03
N THR A 131 12.37 -13.61 -5.27
CA THR A 131 13.29 -13.02 -4.29
C THR A 131 14.68 -13.42 -4.68
N ARG A 132 15.50 -12.43 -5.04
CA ARG A 132 16.93 -12.63 -5.25
C ARG A 132 17.63 -12.52 -3.91
N VAL A 133 18.50 -13.49 -3.61
CA VAL A 133 19.37 -13.46 -2.44
C VAL A 133 20.79 -13.23 -2.95
N ALA A 134 21.43 -12.16 -2.48
CA ALA A 134 22.83 -11.87 -2.78
C ALA A 134 23.77 -12.79 -1.98
N GLN A 135 25.04 -12.85 -2.37
CA GLN A 135 26.06 -13.62 -1.64
C GLN A 135 26.23 -13.13 -0.19
N ASP A 136 26.03 -11.83 0.05
CA ASP A 136 26.03 -11.20 1.38
C ASP A 136 24.77 -11.51 2.21
N GLY A 137 23.82 -12.26 1.65
CA GLY A 137 22.53 -12.59 2.29
C GLY A 137 21.46 -11.50 2.16
N ALA A 138 21.78 -10.34 1.57
CA ALA A 138 20.81 -9.30 1.26
C ALA A 138 19.72 -9.84 0.31
N LYS A 139 18.45 -9.50 0.60
CA LYS A 139 17.29 -9.99 -0.15
C LYS A 139 16.66 -8.84 -0.92
N LEU A 140 16.56 -9.01 -2.22
CA LEU A 140 15.88 -8.09 -3.12
C LEU A 140 14.64 -8.77 -3.69
N GLY A 141 13.46 -8.22 -3.40
CA GLY A 141 12.21 -8.68 -4.01
C GLY A 141 12.06 -8.13 -5.42
N LYS A 142 11.66 -8.98 -6.36
CA LYS A 142 11.24 -8.59 -7.71
C LYS A 142 9.77 -8.96 -7.89
N ALA A 143 8.92 -7.95 -8.09
CA ALA A 143 7.51 -8.14 -8.38
C ALA A 143 7.25 -7.84 -9.85
N TYR A 144 6.64 -8.78 -10.55
CA TYR A 144 6.28 -8.65 -11.94
C TYR A 144 4.83 -8.18 -12.07
N LEU A 145 4.62 -7.15 -12.86
CA LEU A 145 3.29 -6.59 -13.16
C LEU A 145 2.78 -7.11 -14.51
N ASP A 146 1.50 -6.92 -14.81
CA ASP A 146 0.99 -7.21 -16.16
C ASP A 146 1.50 -6.14 -17.15
N ALA A 147 1.92 -6.56 -18.35
CA ALA A 147 2.46 -5.67 -19.38
C ALA A 147 1.39 -4.72 -19.95
N LYS A 148 0.10 -5.06 -19.81
CA LYS A 148 -1.02 -4.25 -20.31
C LYS A 148 -1.13 -2.90 -19.61
N ASP A 149 -0.81 -2.87 -18.32
CA ASP A 149 -0.95 -1.69 -17.47
C ASP A 149 0.33 -0.83 -17.42
N GLN A 150 1.32 -1.14 -18.26
CA GLN A 150 2.62 -0.47 -18.26
C GLN A 150 2.49 1.04 -18.36
N ASN A 151 1.71 1.53 -19.33
CA ASN A 151 1.52 2.97 -19.54
C ASN A 151 0.88 3.70 -18.34
N LEU A 152 0.15 2.98 -17.48
CA LEU A 152 -0.58 3.54 -16.35
C LEU A 152 0.22 3.55 -15.05
N LEU A 153 1.17 2.64 -14.88
CA LEU A 153 1.89 2.44 -13.62
C LEU A 153 3.38 2.75 -13.69
N GLU A 154 3.97 2.84 -14.89
CA GLU A 154 5.41 3.03 -15.07
C GLU A 154 5.94 4.27 -14.33
N TYR A 155 5.17 5.37 -14.30
CA TYR A 155 5.57 6.60 -13.61
C TYR A 155 5.50 6.51 -12.06
N LYS A 156 4.84 5.50 -11.49
CA LYS A 156 4.67 5.31 -10.03
C LYS A 156 5.63 4.29 -9.41
N LEU A 157 6.40 3.54 -10.21
CA LEU A 157 7.16 2.38 -9.71
C LEU A 157 8.19 2.73 -8.62
N ASP A 158 8.89 3.86 -8.78
CA ASP A 158 9.88 4.33 -7.79
C ASP A 158 9.23 4.72 -6.45
N ALA A 159 8.04 5.33 -6.53
CA ALA A 159 7.23 5.65 -5.36
C ALA A 159 6.77 4.38 -4.63
N PHE A 160 6.34 3.35 -5.34
CA PHE A 160 5.95 2.08 -4.73
C PHE A 160 7.11 1.40 -3.99
N SER A 161 8.32 1.40 -4.59
CA SER A 161 9.51 0.85 -3.93
C SER A 161 9.82 1.61 -2.64
N SER A 162 9.76 2.94 -2.68
CA SER A 162 10.02 3.82 -1.54
C SER A 162 9.00 3.63 -0.42
N ILE A 163 7.71 3.56 -0.75
CA ILE A 163 6.63 3.32 0.22
C ILE A 163 6.77 1.93 0.86
N TYR A 164 7.01 0.90 0.06
CA TYR A 164 7.17 -0.46 0.58
C TYR A 164 8.36 -0.57 1.52
N ARG A 165 9.48 0.09 1.18
CA ARG A 165 10.65 0.18 2.03
C ARG A 165 10.35 0.92 3.34
N ALA A 166 9.61 2.02 3.30
CA ALA A 166 9.22 2.77 4.49
C ALA A 166 8.29 1.98 5.43
N LEU A 167 7.32 1.25 4.89
CA LEU A 167 6.35 0.49 5.68
C LEU A 167 6.90 -0.85 6.21
N CYS A 168 7.65 -1.57 5.37
CA CYS A 168 8.04 -2.95 5.65
C CYS A 168 9.54 -3.14 5.94
N GLY A 169 10.37 -2.15 5.60
CA GLY A 169 11.84 -2.25 5.73
C GLY A 169 12.48 -3.23 4.75
N LYS A 170 11.78 -3.58 3.66
CA LYS A 170 12.24 -4.52 2.63
C LYS A 170 12.38 -3.80 1.29
N GLU A 171 13.40 -4.16 0.53
CA GLU A 171 13.61 -3.62 -0.82
C GLU A 171 12.90 -4.48 -1.86
N VAL A 172 12.10 -3.82 -2.68
CA VAL A 172 11.35 -4.44 -3.79
C VAL A 172 11.51 -3.57 -5.03
N VAL A 173 11.76 -4.24 -6.16
CA VAL A 173 11.80 -3.64 -7.49
C VAL A 173 10.61 -4.19 -8.28
N PHE A 174 9.86 -3.28 -8.90
CA PHE A 174 8.74 -3.61 -9.78
C PHE A 174 9.21 -3.59 -11.23
N GLU A 175 8.95 -4.66 -11.97
CA GLU A 175 9.39 -4.82 -13.37
C GLU A 175 8.21 -5.35 -14.22
N PHE A 176 8.13 -4.93 -15.48
CA PHE A 176 7.23 -5.57 -16.45
C PHE A 176 7.97 -6.73 -17.11
N PRO A 177 7.36 -7.92 -17.25
CA PRO A 177 7.97 -9.03 -17.96
C PRO A 177 8.13 -8.65 -19.44
N VAL A 178 9.34 -8.78 -19.98
CA VAL A 178 9.58 -8.70 -21.42
C VAL A 178 8.89 -9.91 -22.04
N GLN A 179 7.88 -9.69 -22.89
CA GLN A 179 7.24 -10.77 -23.63
C GLN A 179 8.34 -11.48 -24.43
N ALA A 180 8.57 -12.76 -24.13
CA ALA A 180 9.43 -13.58 -24.97
C ALA A 180 8.74 -13.69 -26.34
N SER A 181 9.31 -13.06 -27.35
CA SER A 181 8.93 -13.30 -28.74
C SER A 181 9.48 -14.66 -29.13
N ASP A 182 8.63 -15.69 -29.03
CA ASP A 182 8.89 -17.01 -29.62
C ASP A 182 8.81 -16.95 -31.15
#